data_AF-A0A496WR32-F1
#
_entry.id   AF-A0A496WR32-F1
#
_cell.length_a   1.000
_cell.length_b   1.000
_cell.length_c   1.000
_cell.angle_alpha   90.00
_cell.angle_beta   90.00
_cell.angle_gamma   90.00
#
_symmetry.space_group_name_H-M   'P 1'
#
loop_
_entity.id
_entity.type
_entity.pdbx_description
1 polymer ?
#
loop_
_entity_poly.entity_id
_entity_poly.type
_entity_poly.pdbx_seq_one_letter_code
_entity_poly.pdbx_strand_id
1 'polypeptide(L)' 'MSAQITVQSGPNEATIVGSQSVAEIRAAFAGPFNIPTSAKARYKGVEVSESTLISEGILYFRVPTGEKGA' A
#
# COMPACT_ATOMS: atom_id res chain seq x y z
N MET A 1 12.87 -18.77 2.51
CA MET A 1 11.54 -18.34 2.03
C MET A 1 11.68 -16.92 1.54
N SER A 2 11.27 -16.62 0.31
CA SER A 2 11.30 -15.25 -0.20
C SER A 2 10.16 -14.46 0.44
N ALA A 3 10.49 -13.26 0.93
CA ALA A 3 9.53 -12.26 1.37
C ALA A 3 8.54 -11.95 0.23
N GLN A 4 7.23 -11.97 0.50
CA GLN A 4 6.19 -11.68 -0.49
C GLN A 4 5.17 -10.69 0.08
N ILE A 5 5.02 -9.56 -0.61
CA ILE A 5 4.12 -8.48 -0.24
C ILE A 5 2.97 -8.43 -1.24
N THR A 6 1.74 -8.48 -0.76
CA THR A 6 0.55 -8.25 -1.58
C THR A 6 0.10 -6.82 -1.35
N VAL A 7 0.12 -6.01 -2.40
CA VAL A 7 -0.37 -4.63 -2.40
C VAL A 7 -1.80 -4.63 -2.89
N GLN A 8 -2.72 -4.12 -2.09
CA GLN A 8 -4.12 -3.99 -2.44
C GLN A 8 -4.56 -2.53 -2.37
N SER A 9 -5.25 -2.05 -3.41
CA SER A 9 -5.92 -0.76 -3.38
C SER A 9 -7.25 -0.84 -4.14
N GLY A 10 -8.35 -0.81 -3.39
CA GLY A 10 -9.68 -1.04 -3.93
C GLY A 10 -9.75 -2.42 -4.63
N PRO A 11 -10.16 -2.49 -5.92
CA PRO A 11 -10.19 -3.73 -6.68
C PRO A 11 -8.81 -4.15 -7.25
N ASN A 12 -7.80 -3.30 -7.15
CA ASN A 12 -6.47 -3.58 -7.71
C ASN A 12 -5.60 -4.35 -6.70
N GLU A 13 -4.91 -5.38 -7.18
CA GLU A 13 -3.99 -6.19 -6.40
C GLU A 13 -2.71 -6.48 -7.20
N ALA A 14 -1.55 -6.40 -6.53
CA ALA A 14 -0.27 -6.84 -7.08
C ALA A 14 0.57 -7.53 -6.02
N THR A 15 1.45 -8.41 -6.48
CA THR A 15 2.43 -9.08 -5.62
C THR A 15 3.83 -8.56 -5.92
N ILE A 16 4.57 -8.23 -4.87
CA ILE A 16 6.00 -7.88 -4.93
C ILE A 16 6.78 -8.95 -4.19
N VAL A 17 7.93 -9.33 -4.74
CA VAL A 17 8.90 -10.21 -4.08
C VAL A 17 10.01 -9.37 -3.48
N GLY A 18 10.33 -9.62 -2.22
CA GLY A 18 11.32 -8.88 -1.44
C GLY A 18 10.71 -8.02 -0.35
N SER A 19 11.55 -7.24 0.30
CA SER A 19 11.18 -6.30 1.36
C SER A 19 11.36 -4.87 0.87
N GLN A 20 10.32 -4.04 1.00
CA GLN A 20 10.31 -2.66 0.53
C GLN A 20 9.61 -1.74 1.52
N SER A 21 9.97 -0.46 1.51
CA SER A 21 9.30 0.55 2.33
C SER A 21 7.93 0.88 1.75
N VAL A 22 6.98 1.27 2.59
CA VAL A 22 5.65 1.73 2.13
C VAL A 22 5.78 2.86 1.10
N ALA A 23 6.74 3.78 1.28
CA ALA A 23 7.04 4.84 0.32
C ALA A 23 7.41 4.31 -1.08
N GLU A 24 8.27 3.29 -1.14
CA GLU A 24 8.71 2.69 -2.41
C GLU A 24 7.55 1.95 -3.08
N ILE A 25 6.78 1.20 -2.30
CA ILE A 25 5.59 0.51 -2.78
C ILE A 25 4.57 1.54 -3.30
N ARG A 26 4.33 2.63 -2.57
CA ARG A 26 3.44 3.70 -3.04
C ARG A 26 3.97 4.31 -4.33
N ALA A 27 5.26 4.64 -4.42
CA ALA A 27 5.82 5.22 -5.63
C ALA A 27 5.66 4.29 -6.85
N ALA A 28 5.84 2.97 -6.66
CA ALA A 28 5.67 1.98 -7.72
C ALA A 28 4.19 1.79 -8.13
N PHE A 29 3.27 1.83 -7.17
CA PHE A 29 1.86 1.48 -7.40
C PHE A 29 0.90 2.68 -7.47
N ALA A 30 1.33 3.90 -7.15
CA ALA A 30 0.45 5.08 -7.12
C ALA A 30 -0.21 5.37 -8.47
N GLY A 31 0.56 5.28 -9.55
CA GLY A 31 0.06 5.38 -10.92
C GLY A 31 -0.87 4.23 -11.28
N PRO A 32 -0.38 2.98 -11.36
CA PRO A 32 -1.18 1.86 -11.87
C PRO A 32 -2.42 1.57 -11.04
N PHE A 33 -2.41 1.82 -9.73
CA PHE A 33 -3.55 1.56 -8.84
C PHE A 33 -4.39 2.82 -8.56
N ASN A 34 -4.05 3.96 -9.17
CA ASN A 34 -4.66 5.26 -8.87
C ASN A 34 -4.75 5.52 -7.36
N ILE A 35 -3.65 5.27 -6.63
CA ILE A 35 -3.61 5.52 -5.18
C ILE A 35 -3.46 7.03 -4.98
N PRO A 36 -4.47 7.72 -4.42
CA PRO A 36 -4.33 9.15 -4.16
C PRO A 36 -3.30 9.41 -3.06
N THR A 37 -2.71 10.58 -3.09
CA THR A 37 -1.74 11.04 -2.07
C THR A 37 -2.32 11.03 -0.66
N SER A 38 -3.62 11.31 -0.50
CA SER A 38 -4.33 11.22 0.79
C SER A 38 -4.56 9.79 1.28
N ALA A 39 -4.33 8.76 0.47
CA ALA A 39 -4.53 7.38 0.89
C ALA A 39 -3.58 7.02 2.03
N LYS A 40 -4.13 6.32 3.02
CA LYS A 40 -3.40 5.79 4.17
C LYS A 40 -3.01 4.35 3.91
N ALA A 41 -1.76 4.04 4.21
CA ALA A 41 -1.26 2.68 4.15
C ALA A 41 -1.67 1.93 5.42
N ARG A 42 -2.28 0.76 5.27
CA ARG A 42 -2.64 -0.14 6.37
C ARG A 42 -1.98 -1.49 6.17
N TYR A 43 -1.30 -1.95 7.19
CA TYR A 43 -0.65 -3.25 7.21
C TYR A 43 -1.09 -4.00 8.46
N LYS A 44 -1.50 -5.27 8.33
CA LYS A 44 -2.02 -6.09 9.45
C LYS A 44 -3.14 -5.38 10.26
N GLY A 45 -3.96 -4.57 9.58
CA GLY A 45 -5.06 -3.85 10.20
C GLY A 45 -4.68 -2.57 10.94
N VAL A 46 -3.42 -2.13 10.95
CA VAL A 46 -3.01 -0.83 11.55
C VAL A 46 -2.53 0.13 10.48
N GLU A 47 -2.75 1.44 10.67
CA GLU A 47 -2.13 2.46 9.81
C GLU A 47 -0.61 2.44 10.03
N VAL A 48 0.15 2.44 8.94
CA VAL A 48 1.61 2.44 8.93
C VAL A 48 2.14 3.65 8.18
N SER A 49 3.32 4.09 8.56
CA SER A 49 3.98 5.24 7.96
C SER A 49 4.71 4.86 6.67
N GLU A 50 5.01 5.85 5.84
CA GLU A 50 5.77 5.67 4.58
C GLU A 50 7.16 5.03 4.82
N SER A 51 7.76 5.29 6.00
CA SER A 51 9.05 4.70 6.42
C SER A 51 8.94 3.26 6.95
N THR A 52 7.74 2.69 7.06
CA THR A 52 7.56 1.32 7.54
C THR A 52 8.04 0.34 6.48
N LEU A 53 8.95 -0.55 6.86
CA LEU A 53 9.42 -1.64 6.01
C LEU A 53 8.43 -2.80 6.05
N ILE A 54 7.94 -3.21 4.88
CA ILE A 54 7.08 -4.37 4.71
C ILE A 54 7.92 -5.48 4.08
N SER A 55 7.97 -6.64 4.74
CA SER A 55 8.71 -7.81 4.24
C SER A 55 7.78 -8.95 3.85
N GLU A 56 6.55 -8.99 4.37
CA GLU A 56 5.61 -10.06 4.03
C GLU A 56 4.17 -9.66 4.33
N GLY A 57 3.20 -10.31 3.69
CA GLY A 57 1.78 -10.14 3.98
C GLY A 57 1.12 -9.09 3.11
N ILE A 58 0.03 -8.49 3.59
CA ILE A 58 -0.84 -7.64 2.76
C ILE A 58 -0.78 -6.19 3.23
N LEU A 59 -0.40 -5.29 2.32
CA LEU A 59 -0.42 -3.85 2.48
C LEU A 59 -1.60 -3.27 1.70
N TYR A 60 -2.45 -2.53 2.40
CA TYR A 60 -3.64 -1.89 1.83
C TYR A 60 -3.43 -0.39 1.72
N PHE A 61 -3.71 0.20 0.57
CA PHE A 61 -3.85 1.65 0.44
C PHE A 61 -5.32 2.01 0.38
N ARG A 62 -5.81 2.72 1.41
CA ARG A 62 -7.21 3.12 1.52
C ARG A 62 -7.31 4.63 1.65
N VAL A 63 -8.18 5.24 0.84
CA VAL A 63 -8.58 6.64 1.01
C VAL A 63 -9.46 6.73 2.26
N PRO A 64 -9.16 7.60 3.24
CA PRO A 64 -10.06 7.81 4.36
C PRO A 64 -11.42 8.26 3.80
N THR A 65 -12.49 7.56 4.17
CA THR A 65 -13.87 7.74 3.66
C THR A 65 -14.51 9.09 4.05
N GLY A 66 -13.71 10.12 4.34
CA GLY A 66 -14.13 11.50 4.60
C GLY A 66 -13.74 12.49 3.51
N GLU A 67 -12.78 12.17 2.65
CA GLU A 67 -12.50 12.95 1.44
C GLU A 67 -13.47 12.50 0.34
N LYS A 68 -14.68 13.05 0.36
CA LYS A 68 -15.56 13.04 -0.79
C LYS A 68 -14.80 13.77 -1.90
N GLY A 69 -14.35 13.03 -2.92
CA GLY A 69 -13.65 13.62 -4.05
C GLY A 69 -14.46 14.76 -4.66
N ALA A 70 -13.77 15.89 -4.87
CA ALA A 70 -14.11 17.05 -5.70
C ALA A 70 -15.51 17.68 -5.52
#